data_AF-A0A372RA95-F1
#
_entry.id   AF-A0A372RA95-F1
#
_cell.length_a   1.000
_cell.length_b   1.000
_cell.length_c   1.000
_cell.angle_alpha   90.00
_cell.angle_beta   90.00
_cell.angle_gamma   90.00
#
_symmetry.space_group_name_H-M   'P 1'
#
loop_
_entity.id
_entity.type
_entity.pdbx_description
1 polymer ?
#
loop_
_entity_poly.entity_id
_entity_poly.type
_entity_poly.pdbx_seq_one_letter_code
_entity_poly.pdbx_strand_id
1 'polypeptide(L)'
;MVKAQQWLNEMFTSLAGKEKVKRLCIRLNEGTSIIEQTNYEFFNVKLEGELDLNEFKRLEDLAIWGNGIGTLHPITDLKINLCSKLKKLHIDCTNLSELNLRSNQETTSLTIEGCVNLLKIEGLEMLLNLQNLKLWNKNSQLKIPFGENNWKQGLQELNRKKIHSIEEKVNKNEQILKELANMVLPNIAFDLEQQINDAKNKIESIPNTIIDLLLETQEQIIGENGKNDPLVQAQLTGQIKAYQSILEKNLSKQELQALLDKKAELIQLKEQIDKLQTE
;
A
#
# COMPACT_ATOMS: atom_id res chain seq x y z
N MET A 1 37.76 -4.37 -18.45
CA MET A 1 36.41 -4.04 -17.97
C MET A 1 35.74 -5.36 -17.64
N VAL A 2 35.00 -5.45 -16.54
CA VAL A 2 34.42 -6.71 -16.05
C VAL A 2 32.91 -6.55 -15.97
N LYS A 3 32.16 -7.57 -16.37
CA LYS A 3 30.71 -7.59 -16.23
C LYS A 3 30.34 -7.48 -14.75
N ALA A 4 29.54 -6.47 -14.40
CA ALA A 4 29.29 -6.07 -13.03
C ALA A 4 28.66 -7.20 -12.20
N GLN A 5 27.62 -7.86 -12.74
CA GLN A 5 27.01 -8.99 -12.06
C GLN A 5 27.95 -10.20 -11.90
N GLN A 6 28.77 -10.50 -12.91
CA GLN A 6 29.73 -11.59 -12.83
C GLN A 6 30.75 -11.33 -11.71
N TRP A 7 31.34 -10.14 -11.71
CA TRP A 7 32.27 -9.71 -10.66
C TRP A 7 31.64 -9.78 -9.26
N LEU A 8 30.39 -9.34 -9.13
CA LEU A 8 29.67 -9.39 -7.86
C LEU A 8 29.50 -10.84 -7.36
N ASN A 9 29.17 -11.77 -8.26
CA ASN A 9 29.02 -13.19 -7.92
C ASN A 9 30.35 -13.86 -7.55
N GLU A 10 31.46 -13.43 -8.16
CA GLU A 10 32.81 -13.91 -7.82
C GLU A 10 33.25 -13.39 -6.44
N MET A 11 32.96 -12.12 -6.12
CA MET A 11 33.31 -11.53 -4.83
C MET A 11 32.41 -11.99 -3.68
N PHE A 12 31.15 -12.31 -3.98
CA PHE A 12 30.16 -12.73 -3.00
C PHE A 12 29.50 -14.04 -3.44
N THR A 13 30.17 -15.15 -3.20
CA THR A 13 29.75 -16.48 -3.68
C THR A 13 28.57 -17.10 -2.92
N SER A 14 28.20 -16.56 -1.75
CA SER A 14 27.10 -17.09 -0.93
C SER A 14 26.09 -16.00 -0.58
N LEU A 15 24.82 -16.39 -0.49
CA LEU A 15 23.73 -15.50 -0.05
C LEU A 15 23.99 -14.94 1.35
N ALA A 16 24.43 -15.77 2.29
CA ALA A 16 24.79 -15.32 3.64
C ALA A 16 25.92 -14.27 3.61
N GLY A 17 26.85 -14.40 2.65
CA GLY A 17 27.91 -13.43 2.41
C GLY A 17 27.41 -12.09 1.87
N LYS A 18 26.36 -12.08 1.05
CA LYS A 18 25.69 -10.87 0.54
C LYS A 18 24.85 -10.20 1.63
N GLU A 19 24.10 -10.98 2.40
CA GLU A 19 23.21 -10.47 3.44
C GLU A 19 23.95 -9.80 4.60
N LYS A 20 25.22 -10.13 4.88
CA LYS A 20 26.02 -9.45 5.92
C LYS A 20 26.54 -8.07 5.50
N VAL A 21 26.55 -7.75 4.21
CA VAL A 21 27.15 -6.50 3.72
C VAL A 21 26.31 -5.31 4.16
N LYS A 22 26.99 -4.35 4.82
CA LYS A 22 26.41 -3.06 5.21
C LYS A 22 26.94 -1.92 4.37
N ARG A 23 28.19 -2.00 3.92
CA ARG A 23 28.81 -0.99 3.06
C ARG A 23 29.50 -1.66 1.89
N LEU A 24 29.17 -1.19 0.69
CA LEU A 24 29.82 -1.61 -0.55
C LEU A 24 30.30 -0.36 -1.29
N CYS A 25 31.61 -0.24 -1.43
CA CYS A 25 32.27 0.84 -2.14
C CYS A 25 33.10 0.24 -3.28
N ILE A 26 32.91 0.75 -4.49
CA ILE A 26 33.61 0.30 -5.70
C ILE A 26 34.23 1.53 -6.34
N ARG A 27 35.53 1.50 -6.57
CA ARG A 27 36.29 2.64 -7.10
C ARG A 27 37.15 2.25 -8.29
N LEU A 28 37.24 3.15 -9.27
CA LEU A 28 38.19 3.04 -10.38
C LEU A 28 39.62 3.41 -10.01
N ASN A 29 39.81 4.21 -8.96
CA ASN A 29 41.13 4.72 -8.59
C ASN A 29 42.06 3.64 -8.03
N GLU A 30 43.36 3.98 -8.07
CA GLU A 30 44.40 3.20 -7.41
C GLU A 30 44.17 3.14 -5.89
N GLY A 31 44.45 1.97 -5.34
CA GLY A 31 44.30 1.67 -3.92
C GLY A 31 44.36 0.17 -3.67
N THR A 32 44.29 -0.21 -2.40
CA THR A 32 44.23 -1.61 -1.97
C THR A 32 42.82 -1.89 -1.47
N SER A 33 42.21 -2.97 -1.93
CA SER A 33 40.88 -3.37 -1.48
C SER A 33 40.86 -3.61 0.03
N ILE A 34 39.86 -3.06 0.71
CA ILE A 34 39.68 -3.13 2.16
C ILE A 34 38.43 -3.95 2.44
N ILE A 35 38.58 -5.03 3.21
CA ILE A 35 37.47 -5.90 3.61
C ILE A 35 37.48 -6.03 5.12
N GLU A 36 36.52 -5.38 5.77
CA GLU A 36 36.40 -5.32 7.23
C GLU A 36 34.98 -5.71 7.65
N GLN A 37 34.81 -6.95 8.11
CA GLN A 37 33.53 -7.51 8.57
C GLN A 37 32.38 -7.36 7.54
N THR A 38 31.62 -6.27 7.65
CA THR A 38 30.45 -5.91 6.83
C THR A 38 30.72 -4.79 5.83
N ASN A 39 31.94 -4.25 5.81
CA ASN A 39 32.36 -3.15 4.95
C ASN A 39 33.33 -3.65 3.88
N TYR A 40 33.01 -3.36 2.62
CA TYR A 40 33.75 -3.83 1.46
C TYR A 40 34.08 -2.62 0.60
N GLU A 41 35.36 -2.39 0.37
CA GLU A 41 35.85 -1.34 -0.52
C GLU A 41 36.81 -1.95 -1.54
N PHE A 42 36.47 -1.84 -2.81
CA PHE A 42 37.22 -2.40 -3.92
C PHE A 42 37.81 -1.28 -4.77
N PHE A 43 39.09 -1.39 -5.10
CA PHE A 43 39.83 -0.43 -5.93
C PHE A 43 40.25 -1.07 -7.24
N ASN A 44 40.57 -0.24 -8.24
CA ASN A 44 41.00 -0.68 -9.58
C ASN A 44 39.98 -1.58 -10.31
N VAL A 45 38.68 -1.48 -9.98
CA VAL A 45 37.65 -2.33 -10.58
C VAL A 45 36.80 -1.53 -11.55
N LYS A 46 36.97 -1.74 -12.86
CA LYS A 46 36.09 -1.15 -13.89
C LYS A 46 34.94 -2.08 -14.25
N LEU A 47 33.76 -1.78 -13.69
CA LEU A 47 32.51 -2.52 -13.92
C LEU A 47 31.71 -2.00 -15.11
N GLU A 48 31.01 -2.90 -15.80
CA GLU A 48 30.08 -2.58 -16.89
C GLU A 48 28.81 -3.45 -16.86
N GLY A 49 27.75 -2.97 -17.50
CA GLY A 49 26.50 -3.73 -17.65
C GLY A 49 25.61 -3.64 -16.41
N GLU A 50 24.85 -4.71 -16.15
CA GLU A 50 23.89 -4.78 -15.06
C GLU A 50 24.54 -5.11 -13.72
N LEU A 51 24.13 -4.40 -12.67
CA LEU A 51 24.52 -4.64 -11.28
C LEU A 51 23.27 -4.84 -10.41
N ASP A 52 23.00 -6.08 -10.02
CA ASP A 52 21.89 -6.46 -9.14
C ASP A 52 22.37 -6.67 -7.70
N LEU A 53 21.92 -5.77 -6.81
CA LEU A 53 22.23 -5.78 -5.39
C LEU A 53 21.02 -6.17 -4.53
N ASN A 54 19.93 -6.68 -5.10
CA ASN A 54 18.71 -7.01 -4.35
C ASN A 54 18.92 -8.08 -3.26
N GLU A 55 19.97 -8.90 -3.37
CA GLU A 55 20.35 -9.88 -2.34
C GLU A 55 21.07 -9.24 -1.13
N PHE A 56 21.45 -7.96 -1.21
CA PHE A 56 22.20 -7.23 -0.18
C PHE A 56 21.23 -6.52 0.78
N LYS A 57 20.34 -7.29 1.42
CA LYS A 57 19.22 -6.78 2.24
C LYS A 57 19.61 -5.88 3.43
N ARG A 58 20.88 -5.92 3.85
CA ARG A 58 21.41 -5.10 4.96
C ARG A 58 22.27 -3.92 4.49
N LEU A 59 22.35 -3.68 3.19
CA LEU A 59 23.15 -2.58 2.63
C LEU A 59 22.62 -1.23 3.12
N GLU A 60 23.48 -0.50 3.82
CA GLU A 60 23.21 0.83 4.39
C GLU A 60 23.93 1.93 3.58
N ASP A 61 25.07 1.61 2.95
CA ASP A 61 25.89 2.55 2.20
C ASP A 61 26.41 1.89 0.91
N LEU A 62 26.01 2.46 -0.22
CA LEU A 62 26.46 2.06 -1.55
C LEU A 62 27.17 3.23 -2.22
N ALA A 63 28.40 3.00 -2.66
CA ALA A 63 29.16 3.97 -3.42
C ALA A 63 29.84 3.33 -4.63
N ILE A 64 29.56 3.89 -5.82
CA ILE A 64 30.21 3.52 -7.07
C ILE A 64 30.91 4.78 -7.58
N TRP A 65 32.24 4.83 -7.46
CA TRP A 65 33.05 6.00 -7.78
C TRP A 65 33.79 5.82 -9.10
N GLY A 66 33.67 6.81 -9.99
CA GLY A 66 34.58 6.98 -11.10
C GLY A 66 36.01 7.30 -10.63
N ASN A 67 36.87 7.70 -11.57
CA ASN A 67 38.25 8.04 -11.25
C ASN A 67 38.49 9.52 -10.94
N GLY A 68 37.43 10.34 -10.90
CA GLY A 68 37.52 11.79 -10.65
C GLY A 68 38.13 12.64 -11.78
N ILE A 69 38.67 12.02 -12.85
CA ILE A 69 39.22 12.69 -14.03
C ILE A 69 38.45 12.36 -15.32
N GLY A 70 37.21 11.87 -15.19
CA GLY A 70 36.27 11.68 -16.30
C GLY A 70 36.08 10.23 -16.78
N THR A 71 36.78 9.25 -16.21
CA THR A 71 36.45 7.82 -16.44
C THR A 71 35.43 7.37 -15.41
N LEU A 72 34.35 6.76 -15.89
CA LEU A 72 33.22 6.31 -15.09
C LEU A 72 32.93 4.83 -15.34
N HIS A 73 32.07 4.25 -14.51
CA HIS A 73 31.56 2.91 -14.73
C HIS A 73 30.44 2.93 -15.78
N PRO A 74 30.54 2.18 -16.89
CA PRO A 74 29.43 2.01 -17.84
C PRO A 74 28.39 1.00 -17.33
N ILE A 75 27.84 1.24 -16.13
CA ILE A 75 26.70 0.50 -15.59
C ILE A 75 25.45 0.91 -16.39
N THR A 76 24.72 -0.08 -16.88
CA THR A 76 23.50 0.13 -17.68
C THR A 76 22.23 0.02 -16.84
N ASP A 77 22.27 -0.78 -15.77
CA ASP A 77 21.16 -1.00 -14.86
C ASP A 77 21.67 -1.26 -13.44
N LEU A 78 21.01 -0.68 -12.45
CA LEU A 78 21.33 -0.80 -11.04
C LEU A 78 20.08 -1.19 -10.27
N LYS A 79 20.04 -2.44 -9.80
CA LYS A 79 18.89 -2.96 -9.06
C LYS A 79 19.16 -2.93 -7.56
N ILE A 80 18.47 -2.02 -6.88
CA ILE A 80 18.56 -1.79 -5.42
C ILE A 80 17.17 -1.78 -4.76
N ASN A 81 16.17 -2.33 -5.44
CA ASN A 81 14.76 -2.32 -5.07
C ASN A 81 14.48 -3.08 -3.76
N LEU A 82 15.35 -4.00 -3.36
CA LEU A 82 15.26 -4.74 -2.09
C LEU A 82 16.25 -4.24 -1.02
N CYS A 83 17.00 -3.17 -1.28
CA CYS A 83 17.93 -2.55 -0.34
C CYS A 83 17.22 -1.51 0.54
N SER A 84 16.22 -1.92 1.32
CA SER A 84 15.35 -1.00 2.09
C SER A 84 16.09 -0.21 3.19
N LYS A 85 17.24 -0.71 3.65
CA LYS A 85 18.09 -0.07 4.68
C LYS A 85 19.09 0.95 4.13
N LEU A 86 19.05 1.20 2.83
CA LEU A 86 20.01 2.10 2.17
C LEU A 86 19.82 3.53 2.67
N LYS A 87 20.88 4.08 3.28
CA LYS A 87 20.93 5.44 3.83
C LYS A 87 21.73 6.38 2.95
N LYS A 88 22.79 5.85 2.33
CA LYS A 88 23.70 6.62 1.47
C LYS A 88 23.83 5.94 0.13
N LEU A 89 23.61 6.72 -0.92
CA LEU A 89 23.79 6.28 -2.30
C LEU A 89 24.65 7.30 -3.04
N HIS A 90 25.81 6.85 -3.50
CA HIS A 90 26.68 7.60 -4.40
C HIS A 90 26.85 6.80 -5.70
N ILE A 91 26.49 7.40 -6.83
CA ILE A 91 26.62 6.77 -8.14
C ILE A 91 27.36 7.72 -9.07
N ASP A 92 28.48 7.26 -9.60
CA ASP A 92 29.28 7.94 -10.61
C ASP A 92 29.51 7.03 -11.84
N CYS A 93 28.55 7.02 -12.76
CA CYS A 93 28.41 6.05 -13.86
C CYS A 93 27.91 6.72 -15.16
N THR A 94 28.26 6.27 -16.37
CA THR A 94 27.81 6.93 -17.63
C THR A 94 26.50 6.43 -18.24
N ASN A 95 26.19 5.13 -18.13
CA ASN A 95 25.21 4.47 -19.01
C ASN A 95 23.85 4.18 -18.35
N LEU A 96 23.68 4.59 -17.10
CA LEU A 96 22.45 4.35 -16.35
C LEU A 96 21.34 5.25 -16.91
N SER A 97 20.27 4.65 -17.43
CA SER A 97 19.15 5.39 -18.03
C SER A 97 18.03 5.71 -17.05
N GLU A 98 17.80 4.83 -16.07
CA GLU A 98 16.77 4.98 -15.05
C GLU A 98 17.30 4.53 -13.69
N LEU A 99 16.80 5.15 -12.62
CA LEU A 99 17.11 4.76 -11.24
C LEU A 99 15.81 4.66 -10.45
N ASN A 100 15.57 3.52 -9.80
CA ASN A 100 14.38 3.30 -8.97
C ASN A 100 14.72 3.32 -7.48
N LEU A 101 14.16 4.30 -6.76
CA LEU A 101 14.38 4.54 -5.34
C LEU A 101 13.14 4.32 -4.47
N ARG A 102 12.05 3.75 -5.02
CA ARG A 102 10.74 3.63 -4.31
C ARG A 102 10.85 2.89 -2.97
N SER A 103 11.77 1.93 -2.89
CA SER A 103 11.99 1.11 -1.69
C SER A 103 13.04 1.66 -0.74
N ASN A 104 13.79 2.71 -1.11
CA ASN A 104 14.95 3.20 -0.36
C ASN A 104 14.61 4.40 0.55
N GLN A 105 13.49 4.31 1.27
CA GLN A 105 12.92 5.43 2.05
C GLN A 105 13.79 5.89 3.24
N GLU A 106 14.75 5.06 3.67
CA GLU A 106 15.76 5.42 4.67
C GLU A 106 16.90 6.31 4.13
N THR A 107 16.91 6.60 2.82
CA THR A 107 17.99 7.38 2.19
C THR A 107 18.02 8.80 2.74
N THR A 108 19.16 9.17 3.35
CA THR A 108 19.44 10.52 3.86
C THR A 108 20.41 11.29 2.97
N SER A 109 21.19 10.58 2.15
CA SER A 109 22.14 11.18 1.21
C SER A 109 22.08 10.51 -0.15
N LEU A 110 21.78 11.29 -1.18
CA LEU A 110 21.79 10.86 -2.57
C LEU A 110 22.76 11.73 -3.36
N THR A 111 23.71 11.09 -4.03
CA THR A 111 24.67 11.74 -4.91
C THR A 111 24.71 11.00 -6.23
N ILE A 112 24.37 11.70 -7.30
CA ILE A 112 24.39 11.19 -8.66
C ILE A 112 25.31 12.09 -9.47
N GLU A 113 26.39 11.51 -9.95
CA GLU A 113 27.45 12.17 -10.70
C GLU A 113 27.70 11.37 -11.98
N GLY A 114 28.18 12.02 -13.04
CA GLY A 114 28.57 11.32 -14.27
C GLY A 114 27.45 10.65 -15.08
N CYS A 115 26.23 10.56 -14.55
CA CYS A 115 25.06 9.88 -15.12
C CYS A 115 24.40 10.67 -16.24
N VAL A 116 25.16 10.92 -17.31
CA VAL A 116 24.77 11.75 -18.47
C VAL A 116 23.61 11.18 -19.29
N ASN A 117 23.32 9.88 -19.17
CA ASN A 117 22.22 9.21 -19.87
C ASN A 117 20.99 8.98 -18.97
N LEU A 118 21.02 9.37 -17.70
CA LEU A 118 19.92 9.19 -16.75
C LEU A 118 18.71 10.08 -17.10
N LEU A 119 17.64 9.48 -17.59
CA LEU A 119 16.42 10.19 -17.99
C LEU A 119 15.45 10.38 -16.83
N LYS A 120 15.47 9.47 -15.86
CA LYS A 120 14.43 9.37 -14.83
C LYS A 120 14.97 8.83 -13.50
N ILE A 121 14.50 9.42 -12.40
CA ILE A 121 14.63 8.89 -11.05
C ILE A 121 13.22 8.63 -10.51
N GLU A 122 12.85 7.37 -10.33
CA GLU A 122 11.57 7.00 -9.75
C GLU A 122 11.62 6.93 -8.23
N GLY A 123 10.55 7.36 -7.55
CA GLY A 123 10.46 7.25 -6.10
C GLY A 123 11.28 8.30 -5.34
N LEU A 124 11.81 9.32 -6.03
CA LEU A 124 12.49 10.45 -5.40
C LEU A 124 11.58 11.13 -4.38
N GLU A 125 10.30 11.29 -4.69
CA GLU A 125 9.26 11.83 -3.82
C GLU A 125 8.97 10.96 -2.58
N MET A 126 9.49 9.74 -2.52
CA MET A 126 9.34 8.87 -1.35
C MET A 126 10.49 9.03 -0.34
N LEU A 127 11.53 9.82 -0.66
CA LEU A 127 12.70 10.02 0.18
C LEU A 127 12.47 11.13 1.22
N LEU A 128 11.54 10.89 2.15
CA LEU A 128 11.14 11.88 3.17
C LEU A 128 12.28 12.25 4.14
N ASN A 129 13.26 11.37 4.30
CA ASN A 129 14.42 11.55 5.18
C ASN A 129 15.63 12.18 4.49
N LEU A 130 15.50 12.57 3.22
CA LEU A 130 16.63 13.10 2.43
C LEU A 130 17.12 14.41 3.03
N GLN A 131 18.40 14.45 3.41
CA GLN A 131 19.06 15.61 3.98
C GLN A 131 20.01 16.26 2.98
N ASN A 132 20.64 15.43 2.14
CA ASN A 132 21.61 15.83 1.14
C ASN A 132 21.22 15.25 -0.23
N LEU A 133 21.11 16.12 -1.22
CA LEU A 133 20.96 15.75 -2.61
C LEU A 133 21.98 16.51 -3.44
N LYS A 134 22.81 15.77 -4.17
CA LYS A 134 23.75 16.31 -5.13
C LYS A 134 23.53 15.64 -6.48
N LEU A 135 23.29 16.44 -7.51
CA LEU A 135 23.07 15.99 -8.88
C LEU A 135 24.08 16.69 -9.77
N TRP A 136 25.26 16.09 -9.92
CA TRP A 136 26.38 16.70 -10.61
C TRP A 136 26.35 16.40 -12.11
N ASN A 137 26.74 17.42 -12.88
CA ASN A 137 26.55 17.52 -14.32
C ASN A 137 25.05 17.56 -14.61
N LYS A 138 24.50 18.75 -14.93
CA LYS A 138 23.10 18.87 -15.35
C LYS A 138 22.92 18.00 -16.58
N ASN A 139 22.47 16.77 -16.36
CA ASN A 139 21.97 15.93 -17.42
C ASN A 139 20.74 16.68 -17.95
N SER A 140 20.91 17.32 -19.10
CA SER A 140 19.87 18.14 -19.74
C SER A 140 18.64 17.32 -20.09
N GLN A 141 18.76 15.99 -20.08
CA GLN A 141 17.70 15.05 -20.37
C GLN A 141 17.00 14.53 -19.11
N LEU A 142 17.60 14.69 -17.91
CA LEU A 142 17.00 14.24 -16.66
C LEU A 142 15.76 15.09 -16.35
N LYS A 143 14.59 14.46 -16.40
CA LYS A 143 13.29 15.12 -16.17
C LYS A 143 13.00 15.20 -14.67
N ILE A 144 13.68 16.11 -13.98
CA ILE A 144 13.37 16.47 -12.59
C ILE A 144 12.78 17.89 -12.53
N PRO A 145 11.75 18.14 -11.69
CA PRO A 145 11.09 19.44 -11.63
C PRO A 145 11.88 20.50 -10.84
N PHE A 146 13.09 20.17 -10.39
CA PHE A 146 13.94 21.04 -9.58
C PHE A 146 15.42 20.82 -9.90
N GLY A 147 16.23 21.82 -9.61
CA GLY A 147 17.69 21.72 -9.64
C GLY A 147 18.29 21.51 -8.26
N GLU A 148 19.62 21.46 -8.20
CA GLU A 148 20.40 21.28 -6.97
C GLU A 148 20.14 22.39 -5.93
N ASN A 149 19.88 23.63 -6.35
CA ASN A 149 19.72 24.73 -5.40
C ASN A 149 18.33 24.81 -4.75
N ASN A 150 17.33 24.12 -5.31
CA ASN A 150 15.94 24.20 -4.86
C ASN A 150 15.29 22.83 -4.64
N TRP A 151 16.08 21.75 -4.55
CA TRP A 151 15.53 20.40 -4.49
C TRP A 151 14.62 20.15 -3.28
N LYS A 152 14.88 20.79 -2.13
CA LYS A 152 14.04 20.63 -0.94
C LYS A 152 12.60 21.10 -1.22
N GLN A 153 12.46 22.28 -1.84
CA GLN A 153 11.16 22.83 -2.23
C GLN A 153 10.52 21.97 -3.32
N GLY A 154 11.30 21.60 -4.34
CA GLY A 154 10.78 20.76 -5.42
C GLY A 154 10.33 19.37 -4.96
N LEU A 155 10.99 18.78 -3.96
CA LEU A 155 10.60 17.52 -3.36
C LEU A 155 9.30 17.66 -2.56
N GLN A 156 9.15 18.75 -1.80
CA GLN A 156 7.90 19.09 -1.11
C GLN A 156 6.74 19.28 -2.10
N GLU A 157 6.98 19.96 -3.23
CA GLU A 157 5.97 20.11 -4.29
C GLU A 157 5.58 18.79 -4.94
N LEU A 158 6.54 17.90 -5.22
CA LEU A 158 6.25 16.56 -5.72
C LEU A 158 5.37 15.78 -4.74
N ASN A 159 5.70 15.83 -3.45
CA ASN A 159 4.92 15.18 -2.40
C ASN A 159 3.50 15.74 -2.35
N ARG A 160 3.36 17.07 -2.39
CA ARG A 160 2.06 17.73 -2.39
C ARG A 160 1.22 17.34 -3.61
N LYS A 161 1.81 17.31 -4.81
CA LYS A 161 1.12 16.89 -6.04
C LYS A 161 0.65 15.43 -5.96
N LYS A 162 1.46 14.54 -5.39
CA LYS A 162 1.11 13.13 -5.20
C LYS A 162 -0.02 12.97 -4.20
N ILE A 163 0.05 13.65 -3.06
CA ILE A 163 -1.01 13.66 -2.04
C ILE A 163 -2.32 14.16 -2.66
N HIS A 164 -2.29 15.29 -3.36
CA HIS A 164 -3.48 15.84 -4.01
C HIS A 164 -4.09 14.88 -5.04
N SER A 165 -3.27 14.22 -5.86
CA SER A 165 -3.75 13.21 -6.82
C SER A 165 -4.37 11.99 -6.13
N ILE A 166 -3.90 11.62 -4.94
CA ILE A 166 -4.50 10.54 -4.14
C ILE A 166 -5.84 11.00 -3.56
N GLU A 167 -5.90 12.20 -2.98
CA GLU A 167 -7.13 12.79 -2.45
C GLU A 167 -8.23 12.85 -3.51
N GLU A 168 -7.92 13.31 -4.73
CA GLU A 168 -8.88 13.33 -5.84
C GLU A 168 -9.43 11.93 -6.19
N LYS A 169 -8.59 10.89 -6.13
CA LYS A 169 -9.02 9.51 -6.39
C LYS A 169 -9.89 8.97 -5.26
N VAL A 170 -9.54 9.26 -4.00
CA VAL A 170 -10.32 8.87 -2.83
C VAL A 170 -11.72 9.50 -2.91
N ASN A 171 -11.81 10.81 -3.17
CA ASN A 171 -13.08 11.52 -3.26
C ASN A 171 -13.97 10.96 -4.39
N LYS A 172 -13.39 10.61 -5.55
CA LYS A 172 -14.14 9.97 -6.64
C LYS A 172 -14.68 8.59 -6.25
N ASN A 173 -13.86 7.79 -5.57
CA ASN A 173 -14.28 6.45 -5.13
C ASN A 173 -15.40 6.53 -4.08
N GLU A 174 -15.31 7.49 -3.16
CA GLU A 174 -16.34 7.75 -2.15
C GLU A 174 -17.68 8.13 -2.79
N GLN A 175 -17.65 9.00 -3.80
CA GLN A 175 -18.84 9.37 -4.57
C GLN A 175 -19.47 8.16 -5.28
N ILE A 176 -18.65 7.31 -5.91
CA ILE A 176 -19.13 6.08 -6.57
C ILE A 176 -19.79 5.15 -5.55
N LEU A 177 -19.21 5.00 -4.36
CA LEU A 177 -19.79 4.17 -3.30
C LEU A 177 -21.15 4.72 -2.82
N LYS A 178 -21.27 6.05 -2.67
CA LYS A 178 -22.54 6.70 -2.33
C LYS A 178 -23.61 6.47 -3.41
N GLU A 179 -23.24 6.55 -4.69
CA GLU A 179 -24.16 6.28 -5.81
C GLU A 179 -24.60 4.82 -5.87
N LEU A 180 -23.66 3.87 -5.70
CA LEU A 180 -23.97 2.45 -5.66
C LEU A 180 -24.88 2.10 -4.48
N ALA A 181 -24.62 2.67 -3.29
CA ALA A 181 -25.49 2.50 -2.13
C ALA A 181 -26.91 2.97 -2.43
N ASN A 182 -27.08 4.13 -3.09
CA ASN A 182 -28.38 4.66 -3.47
C ASN A 182 -29.12 3.83 -4.52
N MET A 183 -28.41 3.10 -5.39
CA MET A 183 -29.04 2.20 -6.37
C MET A 183 -29.43 0.86 -5.78
N VAL A 184 -28.61 0.32 -4.87
CA VAL A 184 -28.77 -1.04 -4.34
C VAL A 184 -29.75 -1.08 -3.17
N LEU A 185 -29.67 -0.10 -2.25
CA LEU A 185 -30.51 -0.07 -1.06
C LEU A 185 -32.02 -0.10 -1.36
N PRO A 186 -32.57 0.68 -2.31
CA PRO A 186 -34.00 0.66 -2.59
C PRO A 186 -34.47 -0.69 -3.12
N ASN A 187 -33.68 -1.35 -3.98
CA ASN A 187 -34.03 -2.66 -4.53
C ASN A 187 -34.04 -3.75 -3.45
N ILE A 188 -33.03 -3.76 -2.58
CA ILE A 188 -32.98 -4.69 -1.44
C ILE A 188 -34.15 -4.44 -0.48
N ALA A 189 -34.45 -3.15 -0.19
CA ALA A 189 -35.58 -2.78 0.66
C ALA A 189 -36.92 -3.23 0.05
N PHE A 190 -37.11 -3.02 -1.26
CA PHE A 190 -38.30 -3.44 -2.00
C PHE A 190 -38.49 -4.96 -1.98
N ASP A 191 -37.44 -5.73 -2.30
CA ASP A 191 -37.50 -7.20 -2.31
C ASP A 191 -37.84 -7.77 -0.93
N LEU A 192 -37.38 -7.11 0.14
CA LEU A 192 -37.71 -7.46 1.51
C LEU A 192 -39.15 -7.13 1.86
N GLU A 193 -39.63 -5.92 1.53
CA GLU A 193 -41.04 -5.55 1.72
C GLU A 193 -41.98 -6.50 0.99
N GLN A 194 -41.63 -6.92 -0.22
CA GLN A 194 -42.42 -7.89 -0.98
C GLN A 194 -42.47 -9.25 -0.27
N GLN A 195 -41.35 -9.78 0.19
CA GLN A 195 -41.32 -11.04 0.94
C GLN A 195 -42.08 -10.97 2.26
N ILE A 196 -42.03 -9.83 2.95
CA ILE A 196 -42.83 -9.58 4.16
C ILE A 196 -44.32 -9.62 3.82
N ASN A 197 -44.74 -8.97 2.74
CA ASN A 197 -46.14 -8.96 2.32
C ASN A 197 -46.63 -10.34 1.86
N ASP A 198 -45.81 -11.10 1.13
CA ASP A 198 -46.13 -12.47 0.74
C ASP A 198 -46.27 -13.39 1.95
N ALA A 199 -45.39 -13.23 2.96
CA ALA A 199 -45.51 -13.94 4.23
C ALA A 199 -46.80 -13.56 4.98
N LYS A 200 -47.13 -12.27 5.06
CA LYS A 200 -48.38 -11.78 5.67
C LYS A 200 -49.62 -12.35 4.97
N ASN A 201 -49.65 -12.34 3.64
CA ASN A 201 -50.79 -12.81 2.85
C ASN A 201 -51.04 -14.31 2.96
N LYS A 202 -49.99 -15.13 3.15
CA LYS A 202 -50.14 -16.58 3.42
C LYS A 202 -50.76 -16.88 4.80
N ILE A 203 -50.83 -15.89 5.69
CA ILE A 203 -51.27 -16.03 7.08
C ILE A 203 -52.66 -15.43 7.27
N GLU A 204 -53.60 -15.74 6.37
CA GLU A 204 -54.99 -15.25 6.43
C GLU A 204 -55.79 -15.79 7.66
N SER A 205 -55.14 -16.38 8.67
CA SER A 205 -55.76 -16.78 9.95
C SER A 205 -54.98 -16.44 11.25
N ILE A 206 -53.89 -15.68 11.22
CA ILE A 206 -53.21 -15.15 12.44
C ILE A 206 -52.92 -13.64 12.24
N PRO A 207 -52.99 -12.77 13.28
CA PRO A 207 -52.91 -11.33 13.07
C PRO A 207 -51.54 -10.90 12.53
N ASN A 208 -51.53 -10.18 11.39
CA ASN A 208 -50.36 -9.50 10.78
C ASN A 208 -49.47 -8.76 11.79
N THR A 209 -50.07 -8.30 12.88
CA THR A 209 -49.42 -7.68 14.04
C THR A 209 -48.27 -8.53 14.62
N ILE A 210 -48.34 -9.86 14.58
CA ILE A 210 -47.31 -10.74 15.17
C ILE A 210 -46.03 -10.76 14.33
N ILE A 211 -46.13 -10.66 13.00
CA ILE A 211 -44.95 -10.54 12.12
C ILE A 211 -44.28 -9.18 12.30
N ASP A 212 -45.07 -8.12 12.35
CA ASP A 212 -44.54 -6.76 12.55
C ASP A 212 -43.81 -6.66 13.89
N LEU A 213 -44.42 -7.20 14.96
CA LEU A 213 -43.78 -7.30 16.28
C LEU A 213 -42.50 -8.14 16.25
N LEU A 214 -42.46 -9.27 15.52
CA LEU A 214 -41.25 -10.09 15.39
C LEU A 214 -40.09 -9.30 14.77
N LEU A 215 -40.35 -8.63 13.65
CA LEU A 215 -39.36 -7.87 12.89
C LEU A 215 -38.88 -6.62 13.64
N GLU A 216 -39.80 -5.90 14.29
CA GLU A 216 -39.47 -4.74 15.13
C GLU A 216 -38.64 -5.15 16.35
N THR A 217 -39.02 -6.23 17.03
CA THR A 217 -38.25 -6.77 18.17
C THR A 217 -36.85 -7.18 17.74
N GLN A 218 -36.70 -7.77 16.54
CA GLN A 218 -35.38 -8.11 16.00
C GLN A 218 -34.54 -6.86 15.68
N GLU A 219 -35.14 -5.81 15.13
CA GLU A 219 -34.47 -4.54 14.89
C GLU A 219 -34.00 -3.89 16.19
N GLN A 220 -34.78 -3.99 17.26
CA GLN A 220 -34.39 -3.53 18.60
C GLN A 220 -33.21 -4.33 19.19
N ILE A 221 -33.13 -5.64 18.93
CA ILE A 221 -32.01 -6.49 19.39
C ILE A 221 -30.71 -6.15 18.65
N ILE A 222 -30.79 -5.95 17.34
CA ILE A 222 -29.61 -5.79 16.46
C ILE A 222 -29.16 -4.32 16.40
N GLY A 223 -30.08 -3.36 16.47
CA GLY A 223 -29.81 -1.93 16.51
C GLY A 223 -29.29 -1.43 17.87
N GLU A 224 -28.96 -0.14 17.96
CA GLU A 224 -28.27 0.46 19.11
C GLU A 224 -29.03 0.35 20.45
N ASN A 225 -30.36 0.20 20.44
CA ASN A 225 -31.20 0.16 21.64
C ASN A 225 -31.09 -1.15 22.45
N GLY A 226 -30.68 -2.26 21.83
CA GLY A 226 -30.59 -3.57 22.49
C GLY A 226 -29.23 -3.88 23.10
N LYS A 227 -28.16 -3.18 22.73
CA LYS A 227 -26.78 -3.65 22.99
C LYS A 227 -26.32 -3.51 24.45
N ASN A 228 -27.04 -2.80 25.31
CA ASN A 228 -26.48 -2.31 26.58
C ASN A 228 -27.06 -2.89 27.88
N ASP A 229 -28.12 -3.73 27.85
CA ASP A 229 -28.70 -4.35 29.05
C ASP A 229 -29.01 -5.85 28.83
N PRO A 230 -28.33 -6.77 29.55
CA PRO A 230 -28.57 -8.21 29.47
C PRO A 230 -30.01 -8.63 29.79
N LEU A 231 -30.69 -7.90 30.67
CA LEU A 231 -32.08 -8.16 31.04
C LEU A 231 -33.02 -7.83 29.88
N VAL A 232 -32.79 -6.69 29.22
CA VAL A 232 -33.54 -6.26 28.03
C VAL A 232 -33.31 -7.23 26.87
N GLN A 233 -32.07 -7.68 26.65
CA GLN A 233 -31.76 -8.70 25.64
C GLN A 233 -32.46 -10.04 25.90
N ALA A 234 -32.45 -10.52 27.15
CA ALA A 234 -33.14 -11.74 27.53
C ALA A 234 -34.66 -11.62 27.30
N GLN A 235 -35.24 -10.46 27.61
CA GLN A 235 -36.66 -10.17 27.40
C GLN A 235 -37.02 -10.13 25.91
N LEU A 236 -36.27 -9.39 25.08
CA LEU A 236 -36.50 -9.30 23.63
C LEU A 236 -36.30 -10.67 22.94
N THR A 237 -35.30 -11.44 23.37
CA THR A 237 -35.08 -12.81 22.88
C THR A 237 -36.24 -13.73 23.24
N GLY A 238 -36.80 -13.57 24.45
CA GLY A 238 -38.01 -14.28 24.89
C GLY A 238 -39.23 -13.94 24.03
N GLN A 239 -39.40 -12.66 23.67
CA GLN A 239 -40.46 -12.19 22.79
C GLN A 239 -40.33 -12.75 21.37
N ILE A 240 -39.13 -12.73 20.78
CA ILE A 240 -38.88 -13.34 19.46
C ILE A 240 -39.28 -14.83 19.47
N LYS A 241 -38.87 -15.60 20.48
CA LYS A 241 -39.23 -17.02 20.60
C LYS A 241 -40.74 -17.23 20.71
N ALA A 242 -41.43 -16.37 21.47
CA ALA A 242 -42.88 -16.43 21.61
C ALA A 242 -43.58 -16.14 20.26
N TYR A 243 -43.16 -15.11 19.54
CA TYR A 243 -43.70 -14.77 18.22
C TYR A 243 -43.40 -15.85 17.18
N GLN A 244 -42.17 -16.38 17.13
CA GLN A 244 -41.82 -17.53 16.29
C GLN A 244 -42.71 -18.73 16.58
N SER A 245 -42.92 -19.09 17.86
CA SER A 245 -43.78 -20.22 18.24
C SER A 245 -45.24 -20.06 17.79
N ILE A 246 -45.73 -18.82 17.67
CA ILE A 246 -47.08 -18.55 17.15
C ILE A 246 -47.10 -18.69 15.62
N LEU A 247 -46.07 -18.20 14.95
CA LEU A 247 -45.96 -18.19 13.48
C LEU A 247 -45.59 -19.56 12.89
N GLU A 248 -44.90 -20.42 13.63
CA GLU A 248 -44.56 -21.80 13.24
C GLU A 248 -45.79 -22.68 12.93
N LYS A 249 -46.99 -22.23 13.31
CA LYS A 249 -48.26 -22.88 12.93
C LYS A 249 -48.61 -22.72 11.45
N ASN A 250 -48.05 -21.71 10.78
CA ASN A 250 -48.40 -21.32 9.42
C ASN A 250 -47.18 -21.07 8.50
N LEU A 251 -46.02 -20.75 9.07
CA LEU A 251 -44.75 -20.58 8.35
C LEU A 251 -43.78 -21.69 8.75
N SER A 252 -43.01 -22.21 7.79
CA SER A 252 -41.94 -23.14 8.12
C SER A 252 -40.84 -22.44 8.91
N LYS A 253 -40.11 -23.21 9.74
CA LYS A 253 -38.93 -22.70 10.45
C LYS A 253 -37.90 -22.09 9.50
N GLN A 254 -37.79 -22.64 8.29
CA GLN A 254 -36.86 -22.17 7.28
C GLN A 254 -37.27 -20.81 6.71
N GLU A 255 -38.57 -20.59 6.48
CA GLU A 255 -39.10 -19.29 6.05
C GLU A 255 -38.95 -18.21 7.14
N LEU A 256 -39.25 -18.56 8.39
CA LEU A 256 -39.06 -17.65 9.54
C LEU A 256 -37.60 -17.29 9.73
N GLN A 257 -36.70 -18.27 9.65
CA GLN A 257 -35.27 -18.01 9.77
C GLN A 257 -34.76 -17.16 8.61
N ALA A 258 -35.17 -17.44 7.36
CA ALA A 258 -34.78 -16.65 6.20
C ALA A 258 -35.24 -15.19 6.32
N LEU A 259 -36.43 -14.95 6.86
CA LEU A 259 -36.98 -13.60 7.06
C LEU A 259 -36.20 -12.83 8.14
N LEU A 260 -35.82 -13.50 9.23
CA LEU A 260 -34.98 -12.93 10.28
C LEU A 260 -33.54 -12.68 9.78
N ASP A 261 -32.94 -13.63 9.06
CA ASP A 261 -31.59 -13.50 8.54
C ASP A 261 -31.49 -12.30 7.59
N LYS A 262 -32.44 -12.15 6.66
CA LYS A 262 -32.45 -11.00 5.73
C LYS A 262 -32.68 -9.67 6.44
N LYS A 263 -33.51 -9.62 7.48
CA LYS A 263 -33.70 -8.41 8.29
C LYS A 263 -32.40 -8.04 9.01
N ALA A 264 -31.66 -9.02 9.52
CA ALA A 264 -30.35 -8.81 10.15
C ALA A 264 -29.31 -8.29 9.13
N GLU A 265 -29.26 -8.87 7.93
CA GLU A 265 -28.40 -8.41 6.84
C GLU A 265 -28.71 -6.95 6.45
N LEU A 266 -29.99 -6.57 6.34
CA LEU A 266 -30.40 -5.20 6.05
C LEU A 266 -29.92 -4.22 7.13
N ILE A 267 -30.04 -4.58 8.41
CA ILE A 267 -29.60 -3.70 9.51
C ILE A 267 -28.08 -3.51 9.46
N GLN A 268 -27.31 -4.57 9.21
CA GLN A 268 -25.86 -4.48 9.06
C GLN A 268 -25.45 -3.62 7.87
N LEU A 269 -26.15 -3.75 6.73
CA LEU A 269 -25.89 -2.92 5.55
C LEU A 269 -26.18 -1.43 5.83
N LYS A 270 -27.26 -1.11 6.55
CA LYS A 270 -27.55 0.27 6.97
C LYS A 270 -26.45 0.83 7.87
N GLU A 271 -26.04 0.09 8.90
CA GLU A 271 -24.95 0.53 9.80
C GLU A 271 -23.62 0.76 9.06
N GLN A 272 -23.31 -0.06 8.05
CA GLN A 272 -22.10 0.10 7.24
C GLN A 272 -22.18 1.34 6.34
N ILE A 273 -23.35 1.64 5.79
CA ILE A 273 -23.56 2.80 4.92
C ILE A 273 -23.54 4.11 5.72
N ASP A 274 -24.13 4.13 6.91
CA ASP A 274 -24.10 5.31 7.78
C ASP A 274 -22.65 5.71 8.13
N LYS A 275 -21.79 4.72 8.43
CA LYS A 275 -20.36 4.96 8.67
C LYS A 275 -19.66 5.59 7.47
N LEU A 276 -20.00 5.16 6.26
CA LEU A 276 -19.44 5.69 5.01
C LEU A 276 -19.96 7.09 4.64
N GLN A 277 -21.01 7.59 5.30
CA GLN A 277 -21.57 8.92 5.06
C GLN A 277 -21.12 9.97 6.08
N THR A 278 -20.63 9.55 7.25
CA THR A 278 -20.15 10.42 8.34
C THR A 278 -18.64 10.64 8.37
N GLU A 279 -17.85 9.89 7.59
CA GLU A 279 -16.41 10.13 7.33
C GLU A 279 -16.23 11.09 6.13
#